data_AF-A0A3C0JEJ4-F1
#
_entry.id   AF-A0A3C0JEJ4-F1
#
_cell.length_a   1.000
_cell.length_b   1.000
_cell.length_c   1.000
_cell.angle_alpha   90.00
_cell.angle_beta   90.00
_cell.angle_gamma   90.00
#
_symmetry.space_group_name_H-M   'P 1'
#
loop_
_entity.id
_entity.type
_entity.pdbx_description
1 polymer ?
#
loop_
_entity_poly.entity_id
_entity_poly.type
_entity_poly.pdbx_seq_one_letter_code
_entity_poly.pdbx_strand_id
1 'polypeptide(L)' 'LHCATDWADYAEQMWDVLDATEGLANRAGPRGHVARPAWRPQTHFETRGMKLGHGVWDLLYDRA' A
#
# COMPACT_ATOMS: atom_id res chain seq x y z
N LEU A 1 -1.58 8.98 6.35
CA LEU A 1 -0.72 7.81 6.56
C LEU A 1 -0.40 7.19 5.19
N HIS A 2 0.86 6.88 4.93
CA HIS A 2 1.30 6.20 3.71
C HIS A 2 2.04 4.93 4.11
N CYS A 3 1.52 3.78 3.69
CA CYS A 3 2.14 2.47 3.87
C CYS A 3 2.45 1.87 2.50
N ALA A 4 3.52 1.09 2.39
CA ALA A 4 3.86 0.37 1.18
C ALA A 4 4.41 -1.01 1.52
N THR A 5 4.03 -2.02 0.73
CA THR A 5 4.55 -3.39 0.85
C THR A 5 4.65 -4.07 -0.51
N ASP A 6 5.63 -4.95 -0.67
CA ASP A 6 5.83 -5.81 -1.85
C ASP A 6 5.34 -7.25 -1.61
N TRP A 7 4.61 -7.50 -0.52
CA TRP A 7 4.07 -8.80 -0.16
C TRP A 7 2.54 -8.76 -0.04
N ALA A 8 1.84 -9.52 -0.89
CA ALA A 8 0.39 -9.57 -0.96
C ALA A 8 -0.30 -9.95 0.37
N ASP A 9 0.17 -11.00 1.04
CA ASP A 9 -0.41 -11.41 2.34
C ASP A 9 -0.28 -10.32 3.40
N TYR A 10 0.82 -9.55 3.34
CA TYR A 10 1.01 -8.43 4.26
C TYR A 10 0.10 -7.25 3.89
N ALA A 11 -0.13 -7.01 2.59
CA ALA A 11 -1.09 -6.01 2.14
C ALA A 11 -2.52 -6.33 2.64
N GLU A 12 -2.92 -7.60 2.60
CA GLU A 12 -4.20 -8.07 3.15
C GLU A 12 -4.33 -7.76 4.65
N GLN A 13 -3.29 -8.06 5.43
CA GLN A 13 -3.29 -7.72 6.86
C GLN A 13 -3.30 -6.20 7.08
N MET A 14 -2.58 -5.42 6.25
CA MET A 14 -2.59 -3.96 6.35
C MET A 14 -4.00 -3.41 6.13
N TRP A 15 -4.75 -3.92 5.14
CA TRP A 15 -6.14 -3.53 4.96
C TRP A 15 -7.01 -3.89 6.17
N ASP A 16 -6.89 -5.10 6.69
CA ASP A 16 -7.69 -5.54 7.85
C ASP A 16 -7.49 -4.63 9.07
N VAL A 17 -6.26 -4.14 9.29
CA VAL A 17 -5.97 -3.20 10.39
C VAL A 17 -6.40 -1.78 10.07
N LEU A 18 -6.02 -1.27 8.88
CA LEU A 18 -6.19 0.14 8.54
C LEU A 18 -7.65 0.50 8.24
N ASP A 19 -8.40 -0.36 7.55
CA ASP A 19 -9.83 -0.14 7.29
C ASP A 19 -10.68 -0.30 8.57
N ALA A 20 -10.21 -1.07 9.55
CA ALA A 20 -10.87 -1.19 10.86
C ALA A 20 -10.51 -0.07 11.85
N THR A 21 -9.52 0.77 11.53
CA THR A 21 -9.07 1.84 12.42
C THR A 21 -9.95 3.07 12.29
N GLU A 22 -10.63 3.45 13.38
CA GLU A 22 -11.44 4.67 13.42
C GLU A 22 -10.58 5.93 13.19
N GLY A 23 -11.09 6.87 12.40
CA GLY A 23 -10.38 8.10 12.05
C GLY A 23 -9.38 7.96 10.90
N LEU A 24 -9.31 6.80 10.24
CA LEU A 24 -8.58 6.62 8.98
C LEU A 24 -9.56 6.34 7.83
N ALA A 25 -9.35 7.00 6.70
CA ALA A 25 -10.12 6.79 5.47
C ALA A 25 -9.19 6.47 4.30
N ASN A 26 -9.39 5.32 3.66
CA ASN A 26 -8.59 4.93 2.49
C ASN A 26 -8.94 5.81 1.28
N ARG A 27 -7.92 6.45 0.69
CA ARG A 27 -8.07 7.33 -0.47
C ARG A 27 -8.46 6.57 -1.75
N ALA A 28 -8.11 5.30 -1.85
CA ALA A 28 -8.46 4.43 -2.97
C ALA A 28 -9.81 3.71 -2.79
N GLY A 29 -10.48 3.91 -1.65
CA GLY A 29 -11.68 3.18 -1.25
C GLY A 29 -11.38 1.90 -0.46
N PRO A 30 -12.42 1.17 0.00
CA PRO A 30 -12.26 -0.02 0.84
C PRO A 30 -11.40 -1.09 0.17
N ARG A 31 -10.40 -1.63 0.90
CA ARG A 31 -9.37 -2.55 0.38
C ARG A 31 -8.69 -2.07 -0.92
N GLY A 32 -8.62 -0.76 -1.13
CA GLY A 32 -7.98 -0.15 -2.29
C GLY A 32 -6.49 0.08 -2.08
N HIS A 33 -5.72 0.05 -3.16
CA HIS A 33 -4.35 0.56 -3.22
C HIS A 33 -4.23 1.56 -4.36
N VAL A 34 -3.23 2.43 -4.27
CA VAL A 34 -2.87 3.37 -5.33
C VAL A 34 -1.65 2.88 -6.09
N ALA A 35 -1.49 3.35 -7.33
CA ALA A 35 -0.21 3.25 -8.00
C ALA A 35 0.87 3.99 -7.18
N ARG A 36 2.11 3.50 -7.25
CA ARG A 36 3.26 4.12 -6.59
C ARG A 36 3.31 5.62 -6.86
N PRO A 37 3.22 6.47 -5.82
CA PRO A 37 3.28 7.91 -6.01
C PRO A 37 4.63 8.39 -6.52
N ALA A 38 4.66 9.47 -7.31
CA ALA A 38 5.89 10.02 -7.88
C ALA A 38 6.89 10.53 -6.81
N TRP A 39 6.40 10.94 -5.64
CA TRP A 39 7.24 11.37 -4.52
C TRP A 39 7.88 10.20 -3.76
N ARG A 40 7.43 8.95 -3.97
CA ARG A 40 8.03 7.78 -3.33
C ARG A 40 9.15 7.21 -4.21
N PRO A 41 10.43 7.39 -3.82
CA PRO A 41 11.53 6.82 -4.58
C PRO A 41 11.40 5.30 -4.64
N GLN A 42 11.75 4.72 -5.79
CA GLN A 42 11.77 3.28 -5.98
C GLN A 42 12.95 2.70 -5.24
N THR A 43 12.74 1.66 -4.45
CA THR A 43 13.84 0.94 -3.80
C THR A 43 14.41 -0.14 -4.72
N HIS A 44 15.63 -0.59 -4.43
CA HIS A 44 16.25 -1.69 -5.18
C HIS A 44 15.51 -3.03 -4.99
N PHE A 45 14.83 -3.22 -3.85
CA PHE A 45 14.01 -4.39 -3.57
C PHE A 45 12.80 -4.47 -4.51
N GLU A 46 12.09 -3.35 -4.69
CA GLU A 46 10.96 -3.27 -5.63
C GLU A 46 11.37 -3.54 -7.08
N THR A 47 12.53 -3.05 -7.51
CA THR A 47 13.06 -3.35 -8.86
C THR A 47 13.28 -4.84 -9.07
N ARG A 48 13.74 -5.56 -8.03
CA ARG A 48 13.88 -7.02 -8.08
C ARG A 48 12.51 -7.71 -8.02
N GLY A 49 11.60 -7.22 -7.18
CA GLY A 49 10.23 -7.72 -7.05
C GLY A 49 9.45 -7.63 -8.36
N MET A 50 9.47 -6.46 -9.01
CA MET A 50 8.82 -6.24 -10.31
C MET A 50 9.35 -7.15 -11.41
N LYS A 51 10.67 -7.43 -11.42
CA LYS A 51 11.26 -8.39 -12.36
C LYS A 51 10.79 -9.83 -12.15
N LEU A 52 10.38 -10.16 -10.92
CA LEU A 52 9.82 -11.46 -10.55
C LEU A 52 8.28 -11.50 -10.64
N GLY A 53 7.65 -10.40 -11.08
CA GLY A 53 6.19 -10.29 -11.17
C GLY A 53 5.50 -10.00 -9.83
N HIS A 54 6.25 -9.64 -8.78
CA HIS A 54 5.66 -9.20 -7.53
C HIS A 54 5.11 -7.78 -7.68
N GLY A 55 3.84 -7.61 -7.30
CA GLY A 55 3.20 -6.30 -7.19
C GLY A 55 3.80 -5.50 -6.03
N VAL A 56 3.56 -4.19 -6.06
CA VAL A 56 3.81 -3.31 -4.91
C VAL A 56 2.49 -2.64 -4.58
N TRP A 57 2.09 -2.72 -3.32
CA TRP A 57 0.86 -2.13 -2.81
C TRP A 57 1.23 -0.87 -2.06
N ASP A 58 0.85 0.28 -2.60
CA ASP A 58 0.94 1.57 -1.92
C ASP A 58 -0.46 1.91 -1.36
N LEU A 59 -0.57 2.06 -0.05
CA LEU A 59 -1.81 2.35 0.66
C LEU A 59 -1.74 3.79 1.22
N LEU A 60 -2.71 4.62 0.84
CA LEU A 60 -2.82 6.00 1.29
C LEU A 60 -4.11 6.19 2.09
N TYR A 61 -3.95 6.57 3.35
CA TYR A 61 -5.06 6.89 4.25
C TYR A 61 -4.99 8.34 4.67
N ASP A 62 -6.12 9.03 4.61
CA ASP A 62 -6.30 10.35 5.18
C ASP A 62 -6.91 10.23 6.58
N ARG A 63 -6.70 11.25 7.42
CA ARG A 63 -7.35 11.32 8.73
C ARG A 63 -8.78 11.84 8.53
N ALA A 64 -9.76 11.08 9.00
CA ALA A 64 -11.17 11.46 9.02
C ALA A 64 -11.51 12.29 10.28
#